data_AF-A0A8V0XV33-F1
#
_entry.id   AF-A0A8V0XV33-F1
#
_cell.length_a   1.000
_cell.length_b   1.000
_cell.length_c   1.000
_cell.angle_alpha   90.00
_cell.angle_beta   90.00
_cell.angle_gamma   90.00
#
_symmetry.space_group_name_H-M   'P 1'
#
loop_
_entity.id
_entity.type
_entity.pdbx_description
1 polymer ?
#
loop_
_entity_poly.entity_id
_entity_poly.type
_entity_poly.pdbx_seq_one_letter_code
_entity_poly.pdbx_strand_id
1 'polypeptide(L)'
;MTTPNKTPPGADPKQLERTGTVREIGSQAVWSLSSCKPGFGVDQLRDDNLETYWQSDGSQPHLVNIQFRRKTTVKTLCIYADYKSDESYTPSKISVRVGNNFHNLQEVRQLELVEPSGWIHVPLTDTHKKPIRTFMIQIAVLANHQNGRDTHMRQIKVYTPVEESSIGKFPRCTTIDFMMYRSIRMDVAFHAMDLVSWSSKIHHKGNGFSPVKMKAKDLSAPRKERSKEGGEGVFGSYPQLSCDAS
;
A
#
# COMPACT_ATOMS: atom_id res chain seq x y z
N MET A 1 28.45 31.68 1.30
CA MET A 1 29.32 30.49 1.28
C MET A 1 28.44 29.28 1.00
N THR A 2 28.70 28.53 -0.06
CA THR A 2 27.95 27.29 -0.37
C THR A 2 28.53 26.15 0.45
N THR A 3 27.74 25.60 1.39
CA THR A 3 28.09 24.38 2.12
C THR A 3 28.30 23.23 1.12
N PRO A 4 29.48 22.59 1.07
CA PRO A 4 29.86 21.71 -0.04
C PRO A 4 29.13 20.36 -0.09
N ASN A 5 28.42 19.96 0.97
CA ASN A 5 27.81 18.64 1.11
C ASN A 5 26.31 18.69 1.48
N LYS A 6 25.53 19.62 0.89
CA LYS A 6 24.09 19.65 1.17
C LYS A 6 23.40 18.39 0.68
N THR A 7 22.38 17.93 1.41
CA THR A 7 21.52 16.84 0.96
C THR A 7 20.75 17.30 -0.30
N PRO A 8 20.90 16.61 -1.44
CA PRO A 8 20.23 17.03 -2.67
C PRO A 8 18.71 16.89 -2.53
N PRO A 9 17.93 17.85 -3.06
CA PRO A 9 16.48 17.72 -3.06
C PRO A 9 16.08 16.57 -4.00
N GLY A 10 15.26 15.66 -3.48
CA GLY A 10 14.65 14.61 -4.28
C GLY A 10 13.53 15.14 -5.18
N ALA A 11 13.12 14.30 -6.15
CA ALA A 11 12.02 14.61 -7.05
C ALA A 11 10.69 14.80 -6.29
N ASP A 12 9.77 15.57 -6.87
CA ASP A 12 8.41 15.71 -6.31
C ASP A 12 7.71 14.33 -6.27
N PRO A 13 7.22 13.86 -5.09
CA PRO A 13 6.49 12.61 -4.98
C PRO A 13 5.29 12.50 -5.92
N LYS A 14 4.67 13.62 -6.32
CA LYS A 14 3.60 13.61 -7.34
C LYS A 14 4.08 13.11 -8.70
N GLN A 15 5.34 13.32 -9.07
CA GLN A 15 5.91 12.74 -10.29
C GLN A 15 6.01 11.22 -10.18
N LEU A 16 6.40 10.73 -9.00
CA LEU A 16 6.46 9.28 -8.74
C LEU A 16 5.07 8.65 -8.81
N GLU A 17 4.04 9.30 -8.26
CA GLU A 17 2.64 8.86 -8.37
C GLU A 17 2.15 8.80 -9.83
N ARG A 18 2.50 9.80 -10.65
CA ARG A 18 2.13 9.84 -12.08
C ARG A 18 2.67 8.68 -12.90
N THR A 19 3.75 8.03 -12.46
CA THR A 19 4.25 6.81 -13.13
C THR A 19 3.30 5.62 -12.98
N GLY A 20 2.37 5.65 -12.02
CA GLY A 20 1.47 4.53 -11.71
C GLY A 20 2.15 3.32 -11.07
N THR A 21 3.45 3.38 -10.78
CA THR A 21 4.22 2.26 -10.19
C THR A 21 4.10 2.16 -8.67
N VAL A 22 3.66 3.24 -8.02
CA VAL A 22 3.45 3.31 -6.57
C VAL A 22 2.13 3.99 -6.24
N ARG A 23 1.64 3.75 -5.02
CA ARG A 23 0.42 4.36 -4.49
C ARG A 23 0.65 4.89 -3.08
N GLU A 24 0.13 6.07 -2.79
CA GLU A 24 0.13 6.63 -1.44
C GLU A 24 -0.82 5.83 -0.53
N ILE A 25 -0.36 5.48 0.68
CA ILE A 25 -1.09 4.63 1.63
C ILE A 25 -1.21 5.23 3.03
N GLY A 26 -0.83 6.49 3.22
CA GLY A 26 -0.92 7.16 4.51
C GLY A 26 -2.35 7.27 5.01
N SER A 27 -3.34 7.35 4.13
CA SER A 27 -4.77 7.31 4.49
C SER A 27 -5.24 5.98 5.12
N GLN A 28 -4.50 4.89 4.91
CA GLN A 28 -4.81 3.56 5.48
C GLN A 28 -4.18 3.34 6.86
N ALA A 29 -3.36 4.28 7.31
CA ALA A 29 -2.66 4.21 8.59
C ALA A 29 -3.28 5.14 9.63
N VAL A 30 -3.11 4.77 10.89
CA VAL A 30 -3.31 5.64 12.04
C VAL A 30 -1.98 6.31 12.35
N TRP A 31 -2.00 7.63 12.50
CA TRP A 31 -0.83 8.45 12.75
C TRP A 31 -0.85 8.97 14.19
N SER A 32 0.28 8.94 14.86
CA SER A 32 0.46 9.54 16.18
C SER A 32 1.84 10.16 16.32
N LEU A 33 1.94 11.21 17.13
CA LEU A 33 3.16 11.99 17.34
C LEU A 33 3.59 11.84 18.81
N SER A 34 4.88 11.95 19.09
CA SER A 34 5.37 11.97 20.48
C SER A 34 4.84 13.19 21.24
N SER A 35 4.83 14.35 20.58
CA SER A 35 4.30 15.61 21.09
C SER A 35 3.90 16.50 19.93
N CYS A 36 3.05 17.49 20.18
CA CYS A 36 2.71 18.51 19.21
C CYS A 36 2.26 19.79 19.91
N LYS A 37 2.58 20.95 19.33
CA LYS A 37 1.95 22.20 19.73
C LYS A 37 0.49 22.24 19.27
N PRO A 38 -0.43 22.88 20.03
CA PRO A 38 -1.80 23.08 19.58
C PRO A 38 -1.86 23.76 18.21
N GLY A 39 -2.55 23.14 17.24
CA GLY A 39 -2.66 23.65 15.87
C GLY A 39 -1.52 23.26 14.92
N PHE A 40 -0.50 22.55 15.39
CA PHE A 40 0.64 22.09 14.58
C PHE A 40 0.86 20.59 14.80
N GLY A 41 -0.11 19.76 14.41
CA GLY A 41 -0.16 18.33 14.70
C GLY A 41 -0.09 17.45 13.46
N VAL A 42 -0.78 16.30 13.52
CA VAL A 42 -0.80 15.30 12.44
C VAL A 42 -1.47 15.84 11.18
N ASP A 43 -2.46 16.71 11.32
CA ASP A 43 -3.24 17.20 10.18
C ASP A 43 -2.34 17.99 9.21
N GLN A 44 -1.47 18.85 9.75
CA GLN A 44 -0.51 19.63 8.98
C GLN A 44 0.55 18.76 8.28
N LEU A 45 0.85 17.55 8.79
CA LEU A 45 1.79 16.62 8.15
C LEU A 45 1.24 15.90 6.92
N ARG A 46 -0.06 16.08 6.64
CA ARG A 46 -0.80 15.30 5.65
C ARG A 46 -1.75 16.16 4.80
N ASP A 47 -1.76 17.48 4.96
CA ASP A 47 -2.68 18.39 4.27
C ASP A 47 -2.26 18.74 2.83
N ASP A 48 -1.10 18.25 2.38
CA ASP A 48 -0.51 18.53 1.06
C ASP A 48 -0.14 20.00 0.84
N ASN A 49 -0.02 20.77 1.93
CA ASN A 49 0.52 22.11 1.95
C ASN A 49 1.95 22.09 2.51
N LEU A 50 2.87 22.79 1.83
CA LEU A 50 4.26 22.89 2.27
C LEU A 50 4.50 24.08 3.20
N GLU A 51 3.52 24.96 3.38
CA GLU A 51 3.59 26.12 4.28
C GLU A 51 3.27 25.74 5.72
N THR A 52 2.41 24.75 5.91
CA THR A 52 2.04 24.18 7.20
C THR A 52 3.06 23.13 7.65
N TYR A 53 3.11 22.88 8.96
CA TYR A 53 4.06 21.94 9.55
C TYR A 53 3.54 21.39 10.88
N TRP A 54 4.02 20.20 11.24
CA TRP A 54 4.04 19.75 12.62
C TRP A 54 5.19 20.44 13.35
N GLN A 55 4.91 20.90 14.56
CA GLN A 55 5.93 21.35 15.50
C GLN A 55 5.87 20.46 16.75
N SER A 56 6.98 19.79 17.04
CA SER A 56 7.09 19.04 18.29
C SER A 56 7.20 19.96 19.50
N ASP A 57 6.86 19.45 20.67
CA ASP A 57 6.96 20.18 21.94
C ASP A 57 7.28 19.19 23.07
N GLY A 58 8.55 18.78 23.16
CA GLY A 58 8.94 17.71 24.09
C GLY A 58 10.43 17.40 24.09
N SER A 59 10.78 16.30 24.77
CA SER A 59 12.16 15.78 24.76
C SER A 59 12.43 14.96 23.50
N GLN A 60 13.64 15.09 22.96
CA GLN A 60 14.12 14.21 21.90
C GLN A 60 14.27 12.75 22.40
N PRO A 61 14.09 11.74 21.52
CA PRO A 61 13.76 11.87 20.10
C PRO A 61 12.27 12.19 19.84
N HIS A 62 11.99 13.01 18.84
CA HIS A 62 10.62 13.29 18.40
C HIS A 62 10.15 12.19 17.45
N LEU A 63 8.96 11.64 17.68
CA LEU A 63 8.50 10.42 17.01
C LEU A 63 7.26 10.69 16.17
N VAL A 64 7.25 10.14 14.95
CA VAL A 64 6.05 9.97 14.13
C VAL A 64 5.80 8.48 13.97
N ASN A 65 4.68 8.01 14.51
CA ASN A 65 4.27 6.61 14.47
C ASN A 65 3.16 6.43 13.44
N ILE A 66 3.35 5.48 12.53
CA ILE A 66 2.44 5.18 11.42
C ILE A 66 2.06 3.71 11.54
N GLN A 67 0.82 3.45 11.94
CA GLN A 67 0.33 2.09 12.21
C GLN A 67 -0.74 1.68 11.21
N PHE A 68 -0.50 0.57 10.52
CA PHE A 68 -1.44 0.00 9.55
C PHE A 68 -2.33 -1.05 10.21
N ARG A 69 -3.60 -1.12 9.80
CA ARG A 69 -4.57 -2.14 10.27
C ARG A 69 -4.18 -3.57 9.84
N ARG A 70 -3.43 -3.70 8.76
CA ARG A 70 -2.96 -4.97 8.19
C ARG A 70 -1.49 -4.85 7.82
N LYS A 71 -0.78 -5.99 7.74
CA LYS A 71 0.62 -6.02 7.32
C LYS A 71 0.74 -5.47 5.90
N THR A 72 1.28 -4.27 5.77
CA THR A 72 1.29 -3.49 4.53
C THR A 72 2.69 -3.49 3.94
N THR A 73 2.76 -3.66 2.62
CA THR A 73 4.02 -3.55 1.87
C THR A 73 4.33 -2.07 1.67
N VAL A 74 5.51 -1.63 2.08
CA VAL A 74 5.97 -0.25 1.93
C VAL A 74 7.28 -0.23 1.17
N LYS A 75 7.40 0.67 0.20
CA LYS A 75 8.57 0.77 -0.69
C LYS A 75 9.37 2.04 -0.44
N THR A 76 8.69 3.17 -0.29
CA THR A 76 9.34 4.47 -0.14
C THR A 76 8.59 5.31 0.87
N LEU A 77 9.33 5.95 1.76
CA LEU A 77 8.86 7.03 2.62
C LEU A 77 9.42 8.35 2.08
N CYS A 78 8.57 9.35 1.88
CA CYS A 78 8.96 10.68 1.45
C CYS A 78 8.71 11.67 2.59
N ILE A 79 9.72 12.46 2.92
CA ILE A 79 9.67 13.47 3.97
C ILE A 79 10.04 14.81 3.35
N TYR A 80 9.29 15.87 3.65
CA TYR A 80 9.66 17.22 3.25
C TYR A 80 10.29 17.99 4.41
N ALA A 81 11.48 18.54 4.19
CA ALA A 81 12.17 19.43 5.11
C ALA A 81 12.92 20.52 4.33
N ASP A 82 12.88 21.75 4.83
CA ASP A 82 13.58 22.88 4.23
C ASP A 82 14.35 23.72 5.28
N TYR A 83 15.67 23.66 5.20
CA TYR A 83 16.58 24.35 6.10
C TYR A 83 16.45 25.87 6.03
N LYS A 84 16.13 26.43 4.85
CA LYS A 84 15.99 27.88 4.72
C LYS A 84 14.79 28.42 5.48
N SER A 85 13.74 27.63 5.56
CA SER A 85 12.49 28.02 6.21
C SER A 85 12.47 27.67 7.71
N ASP A 86 13.14 26.57 8.10
CA ASP A 86 13.03 26.01 9.45
C ASP A 86 14.29 26.17 10.32
N GLU A 87 15.44 26.52 9.75
CA GLU A 87 16.70 26.77 10.46
C GLU A 87 17.06 25.67 11.49
N SER A 88 16.98 25.99 12.79
CA SER A 88 17.28 25.06 13.89
C SER A 88 16.21 23.99 14.10
N TYR A 89 14.99 24.18 13.59
CA TYR A 89 13.91 23.18 13.65
C TYR A 89 14.08 22.08 12.59
N THR A 90 15.00 22.23 11.65
CA THR A 90 15.23 21.25 10.59
C THR A 90 15.90 19.99 11.14
N PRO A 91 15.32 18.79 10.94
CA PRO A 91 15.95 17.55 11.39
C PRO A 91 17.31 17.34 10.70
N SER A 92 18.34 17.04 11.49
CA SER A 92 19.69 16.71 11.01
C SER A 92 19.95 15.21 11.04
N LYS A 93 19.28 14.47 11.92
CA LYS A 93 19.43 13.02 12.04
C LYS A 93 18.08 12.35 12.22
N ILE A 94 17.71 11.48 11.28
CA ILE A 94 16.45 10.74 11.28
C ILE A 94 16.75 9.24 11.29
N SER A 95 16.08 8.50 12.17
CA SER A 95 16.06 7.04 12.20
C SER A 95 14.68 6.55 11.79
N VAL A 96 14.62 5.66 10.80
CA VAL A 96 13.40 5.02 10.35
C VAL A 96 13.40 3.57 10.79
N ARG A 97 12.39 3.22 11.56
CA ARG A 97 12.24 1.93 12.23
C ARG A 97 10.94 1.27 11.78
N VAL A 98 10.94 -0.06 11.73
CA VAL A 98 9.75 -0.84 11.37
C VAL A 98 9.56 -1.99 12.35
N GLY A 99 8.32 -2.42 12.55
CA GLY A 99 8.01 -3.52 13.46
C GLY A 99 6.54 -3.92 13.44
N ASN A 100 6.19 -4.87 14.28
CA ASN A 100 4.79 -5.28 14.46
C ASN A 100 4.07 -4.44 15.53
N ASN A 101 4.80 -3.94 16.52
CA ASN A 101 4.32 -3.14 17.65
C ASN A 101 5.42 -2.18 18.14
N PHE A 102 5.10 -1.33 19.12
CA PHE A 102 6.03 -0.34 19.68
C PHE A 102 7.29 -0.94 20.35
N HIS A 103 7.23 -2.19 20.81
CA HIS A 103 8.32 -2.83 21.55
C HIS A 103 9.28 -3.62 20.66
N ASN A 104 8.93 -3.90 19.40
CA ASN A 104 9.74 -4.68 18.47
C ASN A 104 10.14 -3.90 17.21
N LEU A 105 10.26 -2.58 17.35
CA LEU A 105 10.75 -1.71 16.29
C LEU A 105 12.25 -1.95 16.07
N GLN A 106 12.63 -2.25 14.83
CA GLN A 106 14.01 -2.37 14.39
C GLN A 106 14.36 -1.23 13.45
N GLU A 107 15.52 -0.62 13.65
CA GLU A 107 16.03 0.41 12.74
C GLU A 107 16.41 -0.22 11.41
N VAL A 108 15.82 0.29 10.33
CA VAL A 108 16.10 -0.14 8.96
C VAL A 108 17.02 0.85 8.26
N ARG A 109 16.82 2.14 8.55
CA ARG A 109 17.58 3.20 7.89
C ARG A 109 17.82 4.36 8.84
N GLN A 110 19.06 4.82 8.88
CA GLN A 110 19.42 6.09 9.49
C GLN A 110 19.85 7.06 8.39
N LEU A 111 19.40 8.30 8.47
CA LEU A 111 19.72 9.38 7.55
C LEU A 111 20.39 10.52 8.32
N GLU A 112 21.47 11.02 7.75
CA GLU A 112 22.09 12.28 8.15
C GLU A 112 21.78 13.31 7.07
N LEU A 113 21.14 14.39 7.48
CA LEU A 113 20.65 15.46 6.62
C LEU A 113 21.49 16.70 6.88
N VAL A 114 22.02 17.28 5.81
CA VAL A 114 22.84 18.49 5.84
C VAL A 114 22.12 19.55 5.03
N GLU A 115 21.51 20.52 5.72
CA GLU A 115 20.74 21.61 5.12
C GLU A 115 19.79 21.14 4.00
N PRO A 116 18.89 20.17 4.25
CA PRO A 116 17.96 19.69 3.24
C PRO A 116 17.06 20.83 2.76
N SER A 117 16.73 20.86 1.46
CA SER A 117 15.91 21.92 0.87
C SER A 117 14.82 21.37 -0.05
N GLY A 118 14.09 20.35 0.41
CA GLY A 118 13.04 19.71 -0.37
C GLY A 118 12.67 18.31 0.09
N TRP A 119 12.20 17.49 -0.87
CA TRP A 119 11.77 16.12 -0.61
C TRP A 119 12.95 15.17 -0.40
N ILE A 120 12.90 14.41 0.69
CA ILE A 120 13.84 13.37 1.04
C ILE A 120 13.15 12.03 0.81
N HIS A 121 13.71 11.22 -0.09
CA HIS A 121 13.19 9.89 -0.40
C HIS A 121 13.98 8.84 0.38
N VAL A 122 13.28 8.09 1.21
CA VAL A 122 13.85 7.02 2.03
C VAL A 122 13.35 5.67 1.52
N PRO A 123 14.20 4.89 0.82
CA PRO A 123 13.86 3.54 0.41
C PRO A 123 13.67 2.64 1.64
N LEU A 124 12.52 1.96 1.72
CA LEU A 124 12.20 0.98 2.76
C LEU A 124 12.34 -0.42 2.18
N THR A 125 13.60 -0.84 2.01
CA THR A 125 13.95 -2.14 1.45
C THR A 125 14.66 -3.02 2.46
N ASP A 126 14.33 -4.31 2.44
CA ASP A 126 14.98 -5.36 3.21
C ASP A 126 16.39 -5.70 2.66
N THR A 127 17.13 -6.59 3.33
CA THR A 127 18.46 -7.08 2.92
C THR A 127 18.49 -7.58 1.47
N HIS A 128 17.38 -8.13 0.98
CA HIS A 128 17.23 -8.61 -0.39
C HIS A 128 16.77 -7.54 -1.40
N LYS A 129 16.85 -6.24 -1.06
CA LYS A 129 16.37 -5.10 -1.87
C LYS A 129 14.87 -5.17 -2.22
N LYS A 130 14.08 -5.92 -1.44
CA LYS A 130 12.63 -6.04 -1.60
C LYS A 130 11.91 -5.05 -0.69
N PRO A 131 10.75 -4.49 -1.10
CA PRO A 131 9.92 -3.66 -0.22
C PRO A 131 9.58 -4.37 1.09
N ILE A 132 9.64 -3.63 2.19
CA ILE A 132 9.39 -4.18 3.54
C ILE A 132 7.90 -4.38 3.77
N ARG A 133 7.53 -5.47 4.43
CA ARG A 133 6.15 -5.73 4.90
C ARG A 133 6.07 -5.56 6.40
N THR A 134 5.39 -4.53 6.86
CA THR A 134 5.33 -4.16 8.29
C THR A 134 3.92 -3.78 8.74
N PHE A 135 3.65 -3.84 10.04
CA PHE A 135 2.44 -3.25 10.62
C PHE A 135 2.66 -1.81 11.08
N MET A 136 3.89 -1.47 11.42
CA MET A 136 4.23 -0.17 11.98
C MET A 136 5.51 0.38 11.36
N ILE A 137 5.52 1.68 11.11
CA ILE A 137 6.71 2.48 10.81
C ILE A 137 6.81 3.54 11.90
N GLN A 138 8.02 3.76 12.41
CA GLN A 138 8.33 4.85 13.31
C GLN A 138 9.46 5.68 12.70
N ILE A 139 9.22 6.97 12.56
CA ILE A 139 10.21 7.96 12.18
C ILE A 139 10.64 8.65 13.46
N ALA A 140 11.92 8.57 13.79
CA ALA A 140 12.50 9.17 14.98
C ALA A 140 13.48 10.26 14.57
N VAL A 141 13.15 11.51 14.89
CA VAL A 141 14.06 12.64 14.77
C VAL A 141 14.99 12.61 16.00
N LEU A 142 16.23 12.19 15.78
CA LEU A 142 17.23 12.00 16.82
C LEU A 142 17.96 13.30 17.17
N ALA A 143 18.12 14.18 16.18
CA ALA A 143 18.75 15.49 16.34
C ALA A 143 18.26 16.46 15.27
N ASN A 144 18.32 17.75 15.58
CA ASN A 144 18.07 18.85 14.65
C ASN A 144 19.35 19.62 14.34
N HIS A 145 19.30 20.51 13.36
CA HIS A 145 20.39 21.44 13.07
C HIS A 145 20.57 22.43 14.21
N GLN A 146 21.81 22.92 14.40
CA GLN A 146 22.13 23.93 15.42
C GLN A 146 21.68 23.56 16.85
N ASN A 147 21.54 22.26 17.15
CA ASN A 147 21.00 21.74 18.41
C ASN A 147 19.59 22.25 18.75
N GLY A 148 18.75 22.49 17.73
CA GLY A 148 17.36 22.88 17.94
C GLY A 148 16.60 21.85 18.78
N ARG A 149 15.80 22.34 19.73
CA ARG A 149 15.07 21.51 20.69
C ARG A 149 13.92 20.77 20.02
N ASP A 150 13.06 21.51 19.33
CA ASP A 150 11.88 21.00 18.64
C ASP A 150 12.15 20.84 17.14
N THR A 151 11.31 20.07 16.44
CA THR A 151 11.45 19.80 15.00
C THR A 151 10.24 20.30 14.22
N HIS A 152 10.50 20.78 13.00
CA HIS A 152 9.48 21.05 12.01
C HIS A 152 9.54 19.97 10.93
N MET A 153 8.39 19.36 10.65
CA MET A 153 8.21 18.54 9.46
C MET A 153 6.96 19.03 8.76
N ARG A 154 7.09 19.32 7.46
CA ARG A 154 6.00 19.94 6.68
C ARG A 154 5.07 18.88 6.11
N GLN A 155 5.62 17.84 5.49
CA GLN A 155 4.80 16.82 4.85
C GLN A 155 5.47 15.44 4.90
N ILE A 156 4.67 14.39 5.09
CA ILE A 156 5.13 13.00 5.03
C ILE A 156 4.19 12.19 4.14
N LYS A 157 4.77 11.44 3.20
CA LYS A 157 4.04 10.51 2.33
C LYS A 157 4.64 9.12 2.40
N VAL A 158 3.76 8.11 2.43
CA VAL A 158 4.19 6.71 2.45
C VAL A 158 3.66 6.01 1.21
N TYR A 159 4.53 5.32 0.50
CA TYR A 159 4.21 4.66 -0.76
C TYR A 159 4.33 3.14 -0.66
N THR A 160 3.28 2.45 -1.12
CA THR A 160 3.31 1.02 -1.46
C THR A 160 3.70 0.83 -2.92
N PRO A 161 4.41 -0.25 -3.30
CA PRO A 161 4.45 -0.64 -4.70
C PRO A 161 3.02 -0.96 -5.16
N VAL A 162 2.66 -0.54 -6.38
CA VAL A 162 1.45 -1.04 -7.03
C VAL A 162 1.76 -2.45 -7.50
N GLU A 163 1.04 -3.44 -6.96
CA GLU A 163 1.09 -4.79 -7.50
C GLU A 163 0.56 -4.73 -8.94
N GLU A 164 1.47 -4.98 -9.88
CA GLU A 164 1.11 -5.22 -11.24
C GLU A 164 0.45 -6.60 -11.25
N SER A 165 -0.88 -6.62 -11.13
CA SER A 165 -1.64 -7.86 -11.05
C SER A 165 -1.41 -8.69 -12.31
N SER A 166 -0.42 -9.58 -12.24
CA SER A 166 -0.32 -10.73 -13.12
C SER A 166 -1.49 -11.63 -12.76
N ILE A 167 -2.40 -11.82 -13.72
CA ILE A 167 -3.43 -12.86 -13.60
C ILE A 167 -2.66 -14.19 -13.55
N GLY A 168 -2.43 -14.72 -12.34
CA GLY A 168 -1.62 -15.92 -12.13
C GLY A 168 -0.12 -15.74 -12.45
N LYS A 169 0.59 -16.87 -12.64
CA LYS A 169 2.03 -16.94 -12.98
C LYS A 169 2.35 -16.45 -14.41
N PHE A 170 1.47 -15.69 -15.05
CA PHE A 170 1.64 -15.29 -16.45
C PHE A 170 2.27 -13.89 -16.57
N PRO A 171 3.17 -13.69 -17.54
CA PRO A 171 3.79 -12.39 -17.78
C PRO A 171 2.76 -11.33 -18.20
N ARG A 172 3.16 -10.07 -18.05
CA ARG A 172 2.34 -8.90 -18.36
C ARG A 172 1.84 -8.97 -19.81
N CYS A 173 0.53 -9.04 -19.99
CA CYS A 173 -0.06 -8.72 -21.28
C CYS A 173 -0.31 -7.21 -21.37
N THR A 174 0.25 -6.57 -22.39
CA THR A 174 0.15 -5.12 -22.63
C THR A 174 -0.86 -4.77 -23.71
N THR A 175 -1.36 -5.74 -24.47
CA THR A 175 -2.30 -5.51 -25.57
C THR A 175 -3.67 -5.14 -25.05
N ILE A 176 -4.31 -4.16 -25.70
CA ILE A 176 -5.66 -3.66 -25.37
C ILE A 176 -6.67 -4.80 -25.31
N ASP A 177 -6.61 -5.74 -26.26
CA ASP A 177 -7.53 -6.88 -26.35
C ASP A 177 -7.55 -7.71 -25.06
N PHE A 178 -6.37 -7.97 -24.48
CA PHE A 178 -6.27 -8.75 -23.26
C PHE A 178 -6.63 -7.93 -22.01
N MET A 179 -6.37 -6.62 -22.04
CA MET A 179 -6.77 -5.71 -20.96
C MET A 179 -8.29 -5.55 -20.90
N MET A 180 -9.00 -5.62 -22.02
CA MET A 180 -10.47 -5.54 -22.08
C MET A 180 -11.15 -6.68 -21.30
N TYR A 181 -10.58 -7.89 -21.35
CA TYR A 181 -11.09 -9.04 -20.62
C TYR A 181 -10.47 -9.22 -19.22
N ARG A 182 -9.61 -8.29 -18.77
CA ARG A 182 -8.84 -8.41 -17.52
C ARG A 182 -9.69 -8.35 -16.26
N SER A 183 -10.80 -7.62 -16.30
CA SER A 183 -11.66 -7.42 -15.14
C SER A 183 -13.08 -7.11 -15.56
N ILE A 184 -14.05 -7.85 -15.01
CA ILE A 184 -15.46 -7.48 -15.08
C ILE A 184 -15.66 -6.29 -14.15
N ARG A 185 -15.80 -5.08 -14.70
CA ARG A 185 -16.30 -3.94 -13.96
C ARG A 185 -17.83 -3.94 -14.11
N MET A 186 -18.52 -4.28 -13.02
CA MET A 186 -19.96 -4.01 -12.93
C MET A 186 -20.10 -2.50 -12.71
N ASP A 187 -20.36 -1.76 -13.78
CA ASP A 187 -20.68 -0.33 -13.69
C ASP A 187 -22.08 -0.19 -13.09
N VAL A 188 -22.15 -0.03 -11.77
CA VAL A 188 -23.36 0.42 -11.08
C VAL A 188 -23.46 1.94 -11.26
N ALA A 189 -23.73 2.37 -12.48
CA ALA A 189 -24.10 3.74 -12.76
C ALA A 189 -25.55 3.96 -12.29
N PHE A 190 -25.71 4.16 -10.98
CA PHE A 190 -26.93 4.72 -10.41
C PHE A 190 -26.90 6.23 -10.69
N HIS A 191 -27.18 6.62 -11.94
CA HIS A 191 -27.61 7.99 -12.22
C HIS A 191 -29.12 8.00 -12.26
N ALA A 192 -29.68 8.54 -11.18
CA ALA A 192 -31.08 8.90 -11.06
C ALA A 192 -31.41 10.02 -12.05
N MET A 193 -31.75 9.65 -13.28
CA MET A 193 -32.62 10.43 -14.16
C MET A 193 -33.53 9.45 -14.90
N ASP A 194 -34.79 9.84 -15.09
CA ASP A 194 -35.86 9.10 -15.80
C ASP A 194 -36.78 8.15 -15.03
N LEU A 195 -37.27 8.57 -13.85
CA LEU A 195 -38.51 8.01 -13.28
C LEU A 195 -39.80 8.76 -13.67
N VAL A 196 -39.73 9.82 -14.50
CA VAL A 196 -40.93 10.54 -14.95
C VAL A 196 -41.39 10.16 -16.36
N SER A 197 -40.55 9.51 -17.18
CA SER A 197 -40.92 9.15 -18.55
C SER A 197 -41.42 7.71 -18.76
N TRP A 198 -41.36 6.85 -17.73
CA TRP A 198 -41.81 5.44 -17.84
C TRP A 198 -43.14 5.15 -17.13
N SER A 199 -43.99 6.14 -16.88
CA SER A 199 -45.36 5.90 -16.40
C SER A 199 -46.45 6.09 -17.47
N SER A 200 -46.12 6.64 -18.64
CA SER A 200 -47.15 7.01 -19.65
C SER A 200 -47.23 6.09 -20.87
N LYS A 201 -46.54 4.93 -20.87
CA LYS A 201 -46.50 4.04 -22.04
C LYS A 201 -46.92 2.59 -21.79
N ILE A 202 -47.69 2.35 -20.72
CA ILE A 202 -48.31 1.05 -20.40
C ILE A 202 -49.84 1.19 -20.29
N HIS A 203 -50.47 1.92 -21.22
CA HIS A 203 -51.94 1.95 -21.34
C HIS A 203 -52.47 1.90 -22.77
N HIS A 204 -51.80 1.15 -23.66
CA HIS A 204 -52.45 0.63 -24.86
C HIS A 204 -52.09 -0.84 -25.09
N LYS A 205 -53.06 -1.70 -24.79
CA LYS A 205 -53.09 -3.15 -25.04
C LYS A 205 -53.26 -3.47 -26.53
N GLY A 206 -52.84 -4.69 -26.87
CA GLY A 206 -53.30 -5.51 -28.01
C GLY A 206 -52.27 -5.56 -29.14
N ASN A 207 -51.79 -6.69 -29.64
CA ASN A 207 -52.26 -8.07 -29.58
C ASN A 207 -51.13 -8.99 -30.08
N GLY A 208 -51.11 -10.24 -29.58
CA GLY A 208 -50.57 -11.39 -30.31
C GLY A 208 -49.07 -11.69 -30.14
N PHE A 209 -48.75 -12.74 -29.39
CA PHE A 209 -48.12 -13.98 -29.89
C PHE A 209 -47.70 -14.87 -28.71
N SER A 210 -47.97 -16.17 -28.85
CA SER A 210 -47.87 -17.22 -27.81
C SER A 210 -46.42 -17.59 -27.44
N PRO A 211 -46.13 -18.00 -26.19
CA PRO A 211 -44.78 -18.41 -25.80
C PRO A 211 -44.49 -19.89 -26.15
N VAL A 212 -43.40 -20.12 -26.88
CA VAL A 212 -42.82 -21.46 -27.09
C VAL A 212 -42.02 -21.85 -25.85
N LYS A 213 -42.45 -22.92 -25.15
CA LYS A 213 -41.70 -23.56 -24.07
C LYS A 213 -40.60 -24.45 -24.66
N MET A 214 -39.33 -24.16 -24.38
CA MET A 214 -38.26 -25.17 -24.49
C MET A 214 -38.05 -25.85 -23.13
N LYS A 215 -38.27 -27.17 -23.10
CA LYS A 215 -38.04 -28.05 -21.93
C LYS A 215 -36.55 -28.37 -21.79
N ALA A 216 -36.05 -28.28 -20.56
CA ALA A 216 -34.79 -28.91 -20.16
C ALA A 216 -34.89 -30.44 -20.35
N LYS A 217 -33.86 -31.05 -20.94
CA LYS A 217 -33.72 -32.51 -21.04
C LYS A 217 -32.82 -33.00 -19.90
N ASP A 218 -33.41 -33.84 -19.07
CA ASP A 218 -32.74 -34.69 -18.10
C ASP A 218 -31.81 -35.69 -18.79
N LEU A 219 -30.58 -35.82 -18.28
CA LEU A 219 -29.71 -36.97 -18.52
C LEU A 219 -29.62 -37.76 -17.22
N SER A 220 -30.58 -38.67 -17.01
CA SER A 220 -30.51 -39.74 -16.02
C SER A 220 -30.11 -41.05 -16.72
N ALA A 221 -28.95 -41.61 -16.37
CA ALA A 221 -28.59 -42.98 -16.71
C ALA A 221 -28.90 -43.93 -15.52
N PRO A 222 -29.34 -45.18 -15.75
CA PRO A 222 -29.86 -46.05 -14.69
C PRO A 222 -28.81 -46.91 -13.98
N ARG A 223 -29.33 -47.60 -12.96
CA ARG A 223 -28.77 -48.14 -11.71
C ARG A 223 -28.24 -49.59 -11.81
N LYS A 224 -27.21 -49.90 -10.99
CA LYS A 224 -26.88 -51.15 -10.22
C LYS A 224 -26.84 -52.52 -10.97
N GLU A 225 -25.97 -53.49 -10.67
CA GLU A 225 -25.61 -54.09 -9.36
C GLU A 225 -24.53 -55.20 -9.53
N ARG A 226 -24.07 -55.79 -8.38
CA ARG A 226 -23.36 -57.08 -8.18
C ARG A 226 -21.81 -56.97 -8.09
N SER A 227 -21.05 -57.55 -7.15
CA SER A 227 -21.25 -58.41 -5.95
C SER A 227 -19.97 -58.36 -5.08
N LYS A 228 -20.07 -58.85 -3.83
CA LYS A 228 -19.02 -58.99 -2.81
C LYS A 228 -17.97 -60.08 -3.14
N GLU A 229 -16.74 -59.87 -2.67
CA GLU A 229 -15.72 -60.81 -2.11
C GLU A 229 -14.54 -59.89 -1.69
N GLY A 230 -13.91 -59.88 -0.51
CA GLY A 230 -13.51 -60.93 0.42
C GLY A 230 -11.96 -61.08 0.35
N GLY A 231 -11.19 -60.74 1.39
CA GLY A 231 -9.79 -61.17 1.49
C GLY A 231 -8.79 -60.20 2.15
N GLU A 232 -8.09 -60.72 3.16
CA GLU A 232 -7.04 -60.12 4.02
C GLU A 232 -5.64 -60.04 3.35
N GLY A 233 -4.68 -59.37 4.02
CA GLY A 233 -3.22 -59.58 3.88
C GLY A 233 -2.45 -58.37 3.32
N VAL A 234 -1.71 -57.55 4.09
CA VAL A 234 -0.40 -57.78 4.75
C VAL A 234 0.84 -57.54 3.85
N PHE A 235 1.78 -56.72 4.37
CA PHE A 235 3.19 -56.47 4.00
C PHE A 235 3.55 -55.76 2.67
N GLY A 236 4.49 -54.80 2.76
CA GLY A 236 5.20 -54.29 1.58
C GLY A 236 5.90 -52.94 1.75
N SER A 237 7.05 -52.95 2.41
CA SER A 237 8.08 -51.90 2.47
C SER A 237 8.45 -51.27 1.11
N TYR A 238 8.56 -49.94 1.04
CA TYR A 238 9.26 -49.23 -0.04
C TYR A 238 10.72 -48.94 0.37
N PRO A 239 11.74 -49.38 -0.40
CA PRO A 239 13.13 -49.07 -0.14
C PRO A 239 13.58 -47.70 -0.66
N GLN A 240 14.56 -47.16 0.04
CA GLN A 240 15.35 -45.97 -0.29
C GLN A 240 16.12 -46.16 -1.61
N LEU A 241 16.13 -45.14 -2.45
CA LEU A 241 17.07 -45.00 -3.56
C LEU A 241 18.27 -44.19 -3.06
N SER A 242 19.40 -44.89 -2.93
CA SER A 242 20.73 -44.33 -2.69
C SER A 242 21.32 -43.75 -3.98
N CYS A 243 21.99 -42.62 -3.81
CA CYS A 243 22.85 -41.96 -4.77
C CYS A 243 24.28 -42.48 -4.60
N ASP A 244 24.87 -43.00 -5.67
CA ASP A 244 26.31 -43.17 -5.83
C ASP A 244 26.76 -42.45 -7.09
N ALA A 245 27.74 -41.55 -6.94
CA ALA A 245 28.72 -41.25 -7.97
C ALA A 245 29.96 -40.68 -7.27
N SER A 246 31.05 -41.41 -7.53
CA SER A 246 32.49 -41.19 -7.32
C SER A 246 33.00 -39.78 -7.06
#